data_AF-A0A521VI88-F1
#
_entry.id   AF-A0A521VI88-F1
#
_cell.length_a   1.000
_cell.length_b   1.000
_cell.length_c   1.000
_cell.angle_alpha   90.00
_cell.angle_beta   90.00
_cell.angle_gamma   90.00
#
_symmetry.space_group_name_H-M   'P 1'
#
loop_
_entity.id
_entity.type
_entity.pdbx_description
1 polymer ?
#
loop_
_entity_poly.entity_id
_entity_poly.type
_entity_poly.pdbx_seq_one_letter_code
_entity_poly.pdbx_strand_id
1 'polypeptide(L)' 'MDLKLSDLSALERYKLLIGLVIPRPIAWISTWSAPGVANCAPYSFF' A
#
# COMPACT_ATOMS: atom_id res chain seq x y z
N MET A 1 6.39 -22.48 10.71
CA MET A 1 5.28 -22.40 9.73
C MET A 1 5.92 -22.00 8.42
N ASP A 2 5.87 -22.88 7.42
CA ASP A 2 6.39 -22.59 6.08
C ASP A 2 5.19 -22.18 5.20
N LEU A 3 5.28 -21.01 4.57
CA LEU A 3 4.23 -20.42 3.75
C LEU A 3 4.77 -20.20 2.34
N LYS A 4 4.19 -20.91 1.37
CA LYS A 4 4.46 -20.68 -0.05
C LYS A 4 3.54 -19.58 -0.58
N LEU A 5 4.12 -18.47 -1.01
CA LEU A 5 3.36 -17.32 -1.51
C LEU A 5 2.55 -17.64 -2.78
N SER A 6 2.97 -18.65 -3.56
CA SER A 6 2.26 -19.14 -4.75
C SER A 6 0.88 -19.71 -4.43
N ASP A 7 0.71 -20.25 -3.22
CA ASP A 7 -0.48 -21.02 -2.84
C ASP A 7 -1.55 -20.10 -2.19
N LEU A 8 -1.19 -18.84 -1.96
CA LEU A 8 -2.06 -17.83 -1.37
C LEU A 8 -2.82 -17.05 -2.45
N SER A 9 -4.00 -16.55 -2.11
CA SER A 9 -4.66 -15.51 -2.90
C SER A 9 -3.89 -14.19 -2.86
N ALA A 10 -4.22 -13.28 -3.77
CA ALA A 10 -3.64 -11.94 -3.78
C ALA A 10 -3.94 -11.17 -2.48
N LEU A 11 -5.14 -11.33 -1.92
CA LEU A 11 -5.54 -10.67 -0.68
C LEU A 11 -4.75 -11.19 0.53
N GLU A 12 -4.52 -12.50 0.60
CA GLU A 12 -3.73 -13.11 1.68
C GLU A 12 -2.27 -12.65 1.62
N ARG A 13 -1.67 -12.62 0.43
CA ARG A 13 -0.33 -12.04 0.24
C ARG A 13 -0.28 -10.58 0.65
N TYR A 14 -1.26 -9.78 0.26
CA TYR A 14 -1.34 -8.37 0.63
C TYR A 14 -1.40 -8.20 2.16
N LYS A 15 -2.26 -8.96 2.85
CA LYS A 15 -2.37 -8.94 4.32
C LYS A 15 -1.05 -9.28 5.00
N LEU A 16 -0.34 -10.30 4.52
CA LEU A 16 0.99 -10.66 5.04
C LEU A 16 1.98 -9.51 4.87
N LEU A 17 2.06 -8.91 3.68
CA LEU A 17 2.98 -7.80 3.40
C LEU A 17 2.72 -6.60 4.32
N ILE A 18 1.47 -6.15 4.43
CA ILE A 18 1.12 -5.00 5.29
C ILE A 18 1.20 -5.30 6.79
N GLY A 19 1.20 -6.58 7.18
CA GLY A 19 1.31 -7.00 8.58
C GLY A 19 2.76 -7.21 9.04
N LEU A 20 3.65 -7.61 8.13
CA LEU A 20 5.04 -7.97 8.46
C LEU A 20 6.04 -6.85 8.18
N VAL A 21 5.81 -6.02 7.17
CA VAL A 21 6.69 -4.88 6.87
C VAL A 21 6.17 -3.65 7.60
N ILE A 22 6.68 -3.45 8.82
CA ILE A 22 6.30 -2.38 9.75
C ILE A 22 7.51 -1.90 10.60
N PRO A 23 7.50 -0.64 11.09
CA PRO A 23 6.53 0.43 10.80
C PRO A 23 6.70 0.96 9.36
N ARG A 24 5.60 1.45 8.77
CA ARG A 24 5.64 2.09 7.44
C ARG A 24 5.47 3.59 7.60
N PRO A 25 6.43 4.42 7.18
CA PRO A 25 6.20 5.85 7.10
C PRO A 25 5.08 6.14 6.08
N ILE A 26 4.47 7.31 6.19
CA ILE A 26 3.32 7.68 5.34
C ILE A 26 3.71 8.90 4.51
N ALA A 27 3.75 8.72 3.19
CA ALA A 27 3.91 9.81 2.24
C ALA A 27 2.53 10.42 1.92
N TRP A 28 2.40 11.74 2.09
CA TRP A 28 1.23 12.49 1.65
C TRP A 28 1.49 13.01 0.23
N ILE A 29 0.81 12.44 -0.75
CA ILE A 29 1.02 12.79 -2.16
C ILE A 29 -0.06 13.76 -2.60
N SER A 30 0.35 14.96 -3.01
CA SER A 30 -0.51 15.98 -3.59
C SER A 30 -0.49 15.94 -5.11
N THR A 31 -1.65 16.05 -5.76
CA THR A 31 -1.78 16.15 -7.22
C THR A 31 -2.81 17.20 -7.61
N TRP A 32 -2.85 17.56 -8.89
CA TRP A 32 -3.87 18.43 -9.47
C TRP A 32 -4.58 17.67 -10.59
N SER A 33 -5.91 17.69 -10.60
CA SER A 33 -6.70 17.12 -11.70
C SER A 33 -6.66 18.02 -12.93
N ALA A 34 -7.11 17.51 -14.10
CA ALA A 34 -7.15 18.32 -15.32
C ALA A 34 -8.00 19.60 -15.18
N PRO A 35 -9.15 19.61 -14.45
CA PRO A 35 -9.87 20.84 -14.11
C PRO A 35 -9.20 21.73 -13.04
N GLY A 36 -8.01 21.40 -12.54
CA GLY A 36 -7.29 22.18 -11.53
C GLY A 36 -7.77 21.94 -10.10
N VAL A 37 -8.42 20.81 -9.81
CA VAL A 37 -8.82 20.47 -8.42
C VAL A 37 -7.65 19.81 -7.70
N ALA A 38 -7.29 20.33 -6.52
CA ALA A 38 -6.26 19.75 -5.66
C ALA A 38 -6.74 18.40 -5.07
N ASN A 39 -5.86 17.41 -5.09
CA ASN A 39 -6.06 16.11 -4.47
C ASN A 39 -4.90 15.83 -3.50
N CYS A 40 -5.17 15.14 -2.41
CA CYS A 40 -4.15 14.70 -1.47
C CYS A 40 -4.54 13.33 -0.90
N ALA A 41 -3.62 12.37 -0.96
CA ALA A 41 -3.86 11.02 -0.46
C ALA A 41 -2.62 10.45 0.25
N PRO A 42 -2.80 9.69 1.36
CA PRO A 42 -1.71 9.04 2.06
C PRO A 42 -1.34 7.69 1.42
N TYR A 43 -0.04 7.42 1.31
CA TYR A 43 0.51 6.16 0.83
C TYR A 43 1.57 5.65 1.81
N SER A 44 1.50 4.36 2.15
CA SER A 44 2.51 3.70 3.01
C SER A 44 3.44 2.75 2.26
N PHE A 45 3.22 2.59 0.95
CA PHE A 45 4.16 1.93 0.02
C PHE A 45 4.84 3.02 -0.78
N PHE A 46 5.94 3.58 -0.24
CA PHE A 46 6.71 4.64 -0.87
C PHE A 46 8.21 4.34 -0.80
#